data_AF-A0AAV8Z6W8-F1
#
_entry.id   AF-A0AAV8Z6W8-F1
#
_cell.length_a   1.000
_cell.length_b   1.000
_cell.length_c   1.000
_cell.angle_alpha   90.00
_cell.angle_beta   90.00
_cell.angle_gamma   90.00
#
_symmetry.space_group_name_H-M   'P 1'
#
loop_
_entity.id
_entity.type
_entity.pdbx_description
1 polymer ?
#
loop_
_entity_poly.entity_id
_entity_poly.type
_entity_poly.pdbx_seq_one_letter_code
_entity_poly.pdbx_strand_id
1 'polypeptide(L)' 'MGTVCIFRIHEIKGHKFVAKFFRQPTFCAFCKEFLWGFGKQGYQCQCCQTAVHKKCHDKLLGKCPGSGRDSESTI' A
#
# COMPACT_ATOMS: atom_id res chain seq x y z
N MET A 1 6.90 23.01 4.18
CA MET A 1 6.97 22.71 2.73
C MET A 1 7.31 21.24 2.58
N GLY A 2 6.29 20.37 2.48
CA GLY A 2 6.49 18.91 2.50
C GLY A 2 7.12 18.44 1.20
N THR A 3 8.27 17.78 1.30
CA THR A 3 8.98 17.15 0.19
C THR A 3 8.07 16.21 -0.58
N VAL A 4 7.74 16.53 -1.83
CA VAL A 4 7.03 15.61 -2.70
C VAL A 4 8.02 14.51 -3.09
N CYS A 5 7.94 13.37 -2.41
CA CYS A 5 8.68 12.20 -2.84
C CYS A 5 7.97 11.68 -4.09
N ILE A 6 8.57 11.94 -5.25
CA ILE A 6 8.05 11.52 -6.57
C ILE A 6 8.19 10.00 -6.65
N PHE A 7 7.24 9.30 -6.04
CA PHE A 7 7.12 7.86 -6.16
C PHE A 7 6.25 7.56 -7.39
N ARG A 8 6.65 6.58 -8.21
CA ARG A 8 5.77 6.07 -9.28
C ARG A 8 4.54 5.44 -8.60
N ILE A 9 3.41 6.14 -8.69
CA ILE A 9 2.11 5.70 -8.17
C ILE A 9 1.49 4.77 -9.22
N HIS A 10 1.11 3.57 -8.80
CA HIS A 10 0.28 2.67 -9.59
C HIS A 10 -1.16 2.78 -9.09
N GLU A 11 -2.04 3.36 -9.90
CA GLU A 11 -3.45 3.49 -9.55
C GLU A 11 -4.24 2.27 -10.04
N ILE A 12 -4.81 1.50 -9.10
CA ILE A 12 -5.51 0.25 -9.41
C ILE A 12 -6.77 0.18 -8.57
N LYS A 13 -7.94 0.15 -9.22
CA LYS A 13 -9.25 0.08 -8.56
C LYS A 13 -9.45 1.17 -7.49
N GLY A 14 -8.90 2.36 -7.74
CA GLY A 14 -8.94 3.52 -6.85
C GLY A 14 -7.87 3.54 -5.74
N HIS A 15 -7.01 2.52 -5.65
CA HIS A 15 -5.87 2.53 -4.74
C HIS A 15 -4.65 3.16 -5.41
N LYS A 16 -3.98 4.08 -4.71
CA LYS A 16 -2.70 4.67 -5.12
C LYS A 16 -1.53 3.87 -4.55
N PHE A 17 -1.22 2.74 -5.18
CA PHE A 17 -0.16 1.84 -4.75
C PHE A 17 1.22 2.42 -5.02
N VAL A 18 2.03 2.50 -3.98
CA VAL A 18 3.42 2.93 -4.03
C VAL A 18 4.32 1.80 -3.56
N ALA A 19 5.37 1.50 -4.32
CA ALA A 19 6.34 0.49 -3.93
C ALA A 19 7.08 0.97 -2.66
N LYS A 20 6.92 0.24 -1.56
CA LYS A 20 7.54 0.58 -0.27
C LYS A 20 8.29 -0.62 0.29
N PHE A 21 9.37 -0.32 1.00
CA PHE A 21 10.06 -1.31 1.81
C PHE A 21 9.44 -1.33 3.21
N PHE A 22 8.92 -2.50 3.62
CA PHE A 22 8.33 -2.69 4.93
C PHE A 22 9.43 -3.16 5.90
N ARG A 23 9.73 -2.36 6.93
CA ARG A 23 10.71 -2.74 7.96
C ARG A 23 10.12 -3.69 9.01
N GLN A 24 8.80 -3.78 9.07
CA GLN A 24 8.05 -4.59 10.00
C GLN A 24 7.23 -5.66 9.24
N PRO A 25 6.97 -6.83 9.85
CA PRO A 25 6.14 -7.86 9.26
C PRO A 25 4.75 -7.29 8.98
N THR A 26 4.47 -7.07 7.70
CA THR A 26 3.19 -6.53 7.24
C THR A 26 2.41 -7.65 6.57
N PHE A 27 1.09 -7.68 6.71
CA PHE A 27 0.24 -8.69 6.08
C PHE A 27 -0.35 -8.20 4.76
N CYS A 28 -0.41 -9.09 3.77
CA CYS A 28 -1.02 -8.80 2.49
C CYS A 28 -2.55 -8.83 2.60
N ALA A 29 -3.23 -7.76 2.20
CA ALA A 29 -4.70 -7.71 2.28
C ALA A 29 -5.42 -8.70 1.35
N PHE A 30 -4.72 -9.25 0.35
CA PHE A 30 -5.29 -10.24 -0.58
C PHE A 30 -5.10 -11.68 -0.08
N CYS A 31 -3.85 -12.12 0.12
CA CYS A 31 -3.55 -13.51 0.50
C CYS A 31 -3.37 -13.71 2.00
N LYS A 32 -3.39 -12.64 2.81
CA LYS A 32 -3.19 -12.66 4.27
C LYS A 32 -1.84 -13.22 4.73
N GLU A 33 -0.91 -13.39 3.81
CA GLU A 33 0.46 -13.82 4.08
C GLU A 33 1.38 -12.64 4.39
N PHE A 34 2.50 -12.92 5.07
CA PHE A 34 3.52 -11.93 5.35
C PHE A 34 4.16 -11.37 4.07
N LEU A 35 4.25 -10.04 4.00
CA LEU A 35 5.14 -9.31 3.11
C LEU A 35 6.56 -9.38 3.68
N TRP A 36 7.14 -10.58 3.68
CA TRP A 36 8.52 -10.84 4.06
C TRP A 36 9.18 -11.77 3.04
N GLY A 37 10.46 -11.56 2.74
CA GLY A 37 11.20 -12.33 1.74
C GLY A 37 12.33 -11.52 1.08
N PHE A 38 13.29 -12.19 0.46
CA PHE A 38 14.41 -11.58 -0.25
C PHE A 38 13.93 -10.80 -1.50
N GLY A 39 13.88 -9.47 -1.44
CA GLY A 39 13.60 -8.59 -2.59
C GLY A 39 12.66 -7.40 -2.32
N LYS A 40 12.26 -6.66 -3.37
CA LYS A 40 11.28 -5.54 -3.29
C LYS A 40 9.92 -6.08 -2.81
N GLN A 41 9.56 -5.78 -1.56
CA GLN A 41 8.63 -6.55 -0.73
C GLN A 41 7.14 -6.39 -1.08
N GLY A 42 6.69 -5.21 -1.49
CA GLY A 42 5.28 -5.01 -1.88
C GLY A 42 4.92 -3.59 -2.25
N TYR A 43 3.62 -3.37 -2.41
CA TYR A 43 2.99 -2.07 -2.63
C TYR A 43 2.18 -1.68 -1.41
N GLN A 44 2.19 -0.39 -1.06
CA GLN A 44 1.34 0.20 -0.05
C GLN A 44 0.49 1.30 -0.66
N CYS A 45 -0.82 1.26 -0.44
CA CYS A 45 -1.70 2.36 -0.83
C CYS A 45 -1.41 3.60 0.03
N GLN A 46 -1.22 4.78 -0.57
CA GLN A 46 -1.04 6.00 0.21
C GLN A 46 -2.31 6.48 0.90
N CYS A 47 -3.49 6.18 0.37
CA CYS A 47 -4.74 6.68 0.95
C CYS A 47 -5.22 5.83 2.13
N CYS A 48 -5.31 4.51 1.95
CA CYS A 48 -5.87 3.59 2.96
C CYS A 48 -4.82 2.73 3.64
N GLN A 49 -3.53 2.95 3.36
CA GLN A 49 -2.39 2.21 3.91
C GLN A 49 -2.39 0.70 3.64
N THR A 50 -3.31 0.19 2.81
CA THR A 50 -3.38 -1.24 2.46
C THR A 50 -2.10 -1.70 1.78
N ALA A 51 -1.49 -2.74 2.36
CA ALA A 51 -0.29 -3.37 1.82
C ALA A 51 -0.64 -4.67 1.07
N VAL A 52 -0.01 -4.85 -0.09
CA VAL A 52 -0.20 -6.03 -0.96
C VAL A 52 1.10 -6.43 -1.63
N HIS A 53 1.30 -7.72 -1.88
CA HIS A 53 2.46 -8.16 -2.64
C HIS A 53 2.41 -7.64 -4.08
N LYS A 54 3.56 -7.61 -4.74
CA LYS A 54 3.67 -7.27 -6.16
C LYS A 54 2.86 -8.16 -7.10
N LYS A 55 2.53 -9.39 -6.72
CA LYS A 55 1.65 -10.28 -7.51
C LYS A 55 0.17 -10.18 -7.12
N CYS A 56 -0.11 -9.60 -5.95
CA CYS A 56 -1.45 -9.54 -5.38
C CYS A 56 -2.16 -8.22 -5.67
N HIS A 57 -1.42 -7.17 -6.04
CA HIS A 57 -2.02 -5.85 -6.33
C HIS A 57 -3.05 -5.89 -7.47
N ASP A 58 -2.80 -6.71 -8.50
CA ASP A 58 -3.70 -6.87 -9.65
C ASP A 58 -4.96 -7.66 -9.27
N LYS A 59 -4.77 -8.70 -8.44
CA LYS A 59 -5.84 -9.58 -7.94
C LYS A 59 -6.71 -8.94 -6.86
N LEU A 60 -6.29 -7.82 -6.27
CA LEU A 60 -7.06 -7.16 -5.23
C LEU A 60 -8.40 -6.69 -5.81
N LEU A 61 -9.53 -7.24 -5.37
CA LEU A 61 -10.87 -6.83 -5.81
C LEU A 61 -11.46 -5.71 -4.94
N GLY A 62 -10.84 -5.45 -3.79
CA GLY A 62 -11.26 -4.37 -2.88
C GLY A 62 -11.09 -3.00 -3.56
N LYS A 63 -12.12 -2.16 -3.46
CA LYS A 63 -12.03 -0.74 -3.79
C LYS A 63 -11.37 0.01 -2.64
N CYS A 64 -10.64 1.07 -2.97
CA CYS A 64 -10.00 1.89 -1.94
C CYS A 64 -11.06 2.56 -1.06
N PRO A 65 -11.04 2.35 0.27
CA PRO A 65 -11.98 3.00 1.18
C PRO A 65 -11.65 4.49 1.39
N GLY A 66 -10.50 4.96 0.91
CA GLY A 66 -9.97 6.29 1.18
C GLY A 66 -9.82 7.13 -0.08
N SER A 67 -10.87 7.86 -0.44
CA SER A 67 -10.74 9.13 -1.17
C SER A 67 -11.01 10.34 -0.25
N GLY A 68 -11.07 10.16 1.08
CA GLY A 68 -11.41 11.28 1.98
C GLY A 68 -11.25 11.02 3.48
N ARG A 69 -10.11 10.49 3.94
CA ARG A 69 -9.76 10.52 5.37
C ARG A 69 -8.29 10.88 5.55
N ASP A 70 -8.07 12.19 5.59
CA ASP A 70 -6.92 12.81 6.23
C ASP A 70 -6.67 12.20 7.61
N SER A 71 -5.39 11.90 7.88
CA SER A 71 -4.75 11.84 9.20
C SER A 71 -5.63 11.52 10.42
N GLU A 72 -5.62 10.26 10.88
CA GLU A 72 -5.87 9.96 12.30
C GLU A 72 -4.53 9.69 12.99
N SER A 73 -3.81 10.80 13.24
CA SER A 73 -2.77 10.87 14.25
C SER A 73 -3.37 11.67 15.41
N THR A 74 -4.23 11.04 16.19
CA THR A 74 -4.78 11.62 17.42
C THR A 74 -4.54 10.63 18.54
N ILE A 75 -3.42 10.82 19.25
CA ILE A 75 -3.27 11.12 20.68
C ILE A 75 -1.77 11.15 20.98
#